data_AF-A0A7J8JMN7-F1
#
_entry.id   AF-A0A7J8JMN7-F1
#
_cell.length_a   1.000
_cell.length_b   1.000
_cell.length_c   1.000
_cell.angle_alpha   90.00
_cell.angle_beta   90.00
_cell.angle_gamma   90.00
#
_symmetry.space_group_name_H-M   'P 1'
#
loop_
_entity.id
_entity.type
_entity.pdbx_description
1 polymer ?
#
loop_
_entity_poly.entity_id
_entity_poly.type
_entity_poly.pdbx_seq_one_letter_code
_entity_poly.pdbx_strand_id
1 'polypeptide(L)'
;MVFFLIVVICKKFEIPCPLEVAWIANDLVNNTLIQPTAMAFNITDGDSCRPHYFIFNSQTVYAVPILTFSFVCHPAVLPIYEELKGRSRRRMMNVSKISFFAMFLMYLLAALFGYLTFYERVESELLHTYSKVLETDILILIVRLAVLVAVTLTVPVVIFPIRGSITHLLCPGKDFSWWRHSLITVSILAFTNLLVIFVPTIRDIFGFIGASAAAMLIFILPSAFYIKLVKKEPMKSVQKIGAMFFLLSGIVVMTGSMALIVLDWTHNTPGGGH
;
A
#
# COMPACT_ATOMS: atom_id res chain seq x y z
N MET A 1 -7.26 -9.85 4.22
CA MET A 1 -7.13 -8.61 5.01
C MET A 1 -7.68 -8.73 6.42
N VAL A 2 -8.95 -9.14 6.63
CA VAL A 2 -9.50 -9.31 7.99
C VAL A 2 -8.69 -10.32 8.81
N PHE A 3 -8.35 -11.47 8.22
CA PHE A 3 -7.50 -12.47 8.87
C PHE A 3 -6.14 -11.90 9.29
N PHE A 4 -5.46 -11.16 8.41
CA PHE A 4 -4.21 -10.48 8.72
C PHE A 4 -4.35 -9.49 9.89
N LEU A 5 -5.41 -8.67 9.89
CA LEU A 5 -5.70 -7.73 10.96
C LEU A 5 -5.89 -8.44 12.31
N ILE A 6 -6.65 -9.54 12.34
CA ILE A 6 -6.86 -10.34 13.55
C ILE A 6 -5.52 -10.85 14.08
N VAL A 7 -4.68 -11.41 13.20
CA VAL A 7 -3.36 -11.93 13.60
C VAL A 7 -2.46 -10.81 14.15
N VAL A 8 -2.44 -9.63 13.51
CA VAL A 8 -1.68 -8.47 14.00
C VAL A 8 -2.14 -8.04 15.40
N ILE A 9 -3.46 -7.99 15.62
CA ILE A 9 -4.03 -7.65 16.94
C ILE A 9 -3.66 -8.71 17.98
N CYS A 10 -3.86 -9.99 17.70
CA CYS A 10 -3.49 -11.07 18.62
C CYS A 10 -2.00 -11.03 18.97
N LYS A 11 -1.14 -10.90 17.95
CA LYS A 11 0.32 -10.89 18.14
C LYS A 11 0.81 -9.67 18.92
N LYS A 12 0.13 -8.52 18.83
CA LYS A 12 0.43 -7.36 19.68
C LYS A 12 0.32 -7.68 21.18
N PHE A 13 -0.62 -8.54 21.57
CA PHE A 13 -0.82 -8.94 22.97
C PHE A 13 0.06 -10.12 23.39
N GLU A 14 0.52 -10.93 22.42
CA GLU A 14 1.43 -12.04 22.68
C GLU A 14 2.90 -11.62 22.78
N ILE A 15 3.34 -10.63 22.00
CA ILE A 15 4.75 -10.21 21.94
C ILE A 15 5.04 -9.21 23.06
N PRO A 16 5.82 -9.58 24.09
CA PRO A 16 6.26 -8.64 25.12
C PRO A 16 7.32 -7.69 24.55
N CYS A 17 7.30 -6.45 25.04
CA CYS A 17 8.33 -5.46 24.79
C CYS A 17 9.14 -5.27 26.09
N PRO A 18 10.48 -5.23 26.05
CA PRO A 18 11.37 -5.09 24.89
C PRO A 18 11.62 -6.38 24.09
N LEU A 19 11.68 -6.23 22.76
CA LEU A 19 11.79 -7.34 21.80
C LEU A 19 13.00 -8.24 22.07
N GLU A 20 14.16 -7.67 22.46
CA GLU A 20 15.42 -8.39 22.71
C GLU A 20 15.31 -9.52 23.76
N VAL A 21 14.42 -9.38 24.75
CA VAL A 21 14.17 -10.42 25.75
C VAL A 21 13.46 -11.64 25.13
N ALA A 22 12.65 -11.43 24.09
CA ALA A 22 12.01 -12.51 23.34
C ALA A 22 12.98 -13.29 22.44
N TRP A 23 13.98 -12.60 21.84
CA TRP A 23 15.06 -13.26 21.10
C TRP A 23 15.90 -14.15 22.03
N ILE A 24 16.28 -13.63 23.19
CA ILE A 24 17.04 -14.38 24.21
C ILE A 24 16.25 -15.56 24.75
N ALA A 25 14.93 -15.42 24.98
CA ALA A 25 14.09 -16.51 25.46
C ALA A 25 13.98 -17.66 24.46
N ASN A 26 13.84 -17.38 23.15
CA ASN A 26 13.81 -18.43 22.13
C ASN A 26 15.17 -19.14 21.97
N ASP A 27 16.27 -18.41 22.10
CA ASP A 27 17.62 -18.98 21.99
C ASP A 27 18.03 -19.77 23.24
N LEU A 28 17.61 -19.33 24.44
CA LEU A 28 17.76 -20.09 25.69
C LEU A 28 16.92 -21.37 25.72
N VAL A 29 15.75 -21.38 25.08
CA VAL A 29 14.90 -22.58 25.01
C VAL A 29 15.51 -23.65 24.09
N ASN A 30 16.31 -23.25 23.09
CA ASN A 30 17.07 -24.18 22.25
C ASN A 30 18.34 -24.73 22.94
N ASN A 31 18.93 -23.98 23.86
CA ASN A 31 20.15 -24.37 24.57
C ASN A 31 19.87 -24.57 26.08
N THR A 32 19.30 -25.72 26.44
CA THR A 32 19.10 -26.05 27.86
C THR A 32 20.43 -26.26 28.59
N LEU A 33 20.46 -25.76 29.84
CA LEU A 33 21.48 -25.90 30.89
C LEU A 33 22.56 -24.79 30.93
N ILE A 34 22.29 -23.68 31.65
CA ILE A 34 23.13 -23.15 32.73
C ILE A 34 22.33 -22.13 33.58
N GLN A 35 22.58 -22.23 34.89
CA GLN A 35 22.00 -21.57 36.06
C GLN A 35 21.99 -20.02 36.01
N PRO A 36 21.05 -19.34 36.72
CA PRO A 36 20.80 -17.92 36.54
C PRO A 36 21.94 -17.13 37.19
N THR A 37 22.74 -16.46 36.37
CA THR A 37 23.61 -15.39 36.86
C THR A 37 23.11 -14.09 36.26
N ALA A 38 22.66 -13.23 37.17
CA ALA A 38 22.32 -11.85 36.92
C ALA A 38 23.50 -11.13 36.27
N MET A 39 23.57 -11.12 34.94
CA MET A 39 24.24 -10.04 34.23
C MET A 39 23.18 -8.98 33.97
N ALA A 40 23.20 -7.96 34.81
CA ALA A 40 22.53 -6.71 34.55
C ALA A 40 23.05 -6.14 33.22
N PHE A 41 22.32 -6.41 32.13
CA PHE A 41 22.54 -5.72 30.88
C PHE A 41 21.82 -4.38 31.00
N ASN A 42 22.63 -3.35 31.27
CA ASN A 42 22.22 -1.96 31.40
C ASN A 42 21.83 -1.43 30.01
N ILE A 43 20.71 -1.89 29.46
CA ILE A 43 20.04 -1.24 28.34
C ILE A 43 19.35 -0.02 28.94
N THR A 44 19.42 1.11 28.25
CA THR A 44 18.52 2.24 28.44
C THR A 44 17.06 1.78 28.20
N ASP A 45 16.49 1.13 29.21
CA ASP A 45 15.28 0.29 29.20
C ASP A 45 13.98 1.12 29.16
N GLY A 46 14.10 2.45 29.11
CA GLY A 46 12.98 3.37 29.20
C GLY A 46 12.37 3.81 27.86
N ASP A 47 13.15 3.83 26.78
CA ASP A 47 12.75 4.53 25.54
C ASP A 47 12.32 3.61 24.39
N SER A 48 12.80 2.35 24.32
CA SER A 48 12.54 1.47 23.16
C SER A 48 11.09 0.95 23.04
N CYS A 49 10.30 1.09 24.11
CA CYS A 49 8.91 0.63 24.22
C CYS A 49 7.92 1.79 24.34
N ARG A 50 8.35 3.02 24.04
CA ARG A 50 7.51 4.21 24.09
C ARG A 50 7.05 4.59 22.68
N PRO A 51 5.77 4.96 22.51
CA PRO A 51 5.28 5.44 21.23
C PRO A 51 5.84 6.82 20.94
N HIS A 52 6.67 6.93 19.89
CA HIS A 52 7.02 8.20 19.31
C HIS A 52 5.89 8.64 18.35
N TYR A 53 5.27 9.78 18.64
CA TYR A 53 4.10 10.25 17.88
C TYR A 53 4.47 11.00 16.60
N PHE A 54 5.61 11.69 16.59
CA PHE A 54 6.08 12.48 15.46
C PHE A 54 7.53 12.13 15.14
N ILE A 55 7.72 11.50 13.98
CA ILE A 55 9.05 11.20 13.42
C ILE A 55 9.08 11.79 12.01
N PHE A 56 9.98 12.74 11.80
CA PHE A 56 10.22 13.32 10.48
C PHE A 56 11.54 12.74 9.96
N ASN A 57 11.42 11.81 9.02
CA ASN A 57 12.56 11.18 8.34
C ASN A 57 12.33 11.20 6.82
N SER A 58 13.34 10.84 6.03
CA SER A 58 13.24 10.59 4.59
C SER A 58 12.04 9.72 4.23
N GLN A 59 11.77 8.70 5.05
CA GLN A 59 10.67 7.76 4.85
C GLN A 59 9.28 8.41 4.95
N THR A 60 9.13 9.51 5.69
CA THR A 60 7.86 10.23 5.87
C THR A 60 7.35 10.82 4.55
N VAL A 61 8.25 11.11 3.60
CA VAL A 61 7.93 11.60 2.24
C VAL A 61 6.99 10.64 1.50
N TYR A 62 7.13 9.34 1.74
CA TYR A 62 6.37 8.30 1.06
C TYR A 62 4.96 8.10 1.64
N ALA A 63 4.66 8.63 2.82
CA ALA A 63 3.40 8.39 3.52
C ALA A 63 2.18 8.90 2.72
N VAL A 64 2.22 10.15 2.23
CA VAL A 64 1.10 10.75 1.48
C VAL A 64 0.84 10.01 0.15
N PRO A 65 1.86 9.70 -0.67
CA PRO A 65 1.68 8.88 -1.86
C PRO A 65 1.16 7.47 -1.60
N ILE A 66 1.70 6.77 -0.59
CA ILE A 66 1.26 5.40 -0.27
C ILE A 66 -0.19 5.40 0.20
N LEU A 67 -0.60 6.37 1.02
CA LEU A 67 -2.00 6.53 1.41
C LEU A 67 -2.88 6.83 0.19
N THR A 68 -2.43 7.71 -0.70
CA THR A 68 -3.14 8.01 -1.95
C THR A 68 -3.33 6.76 -2.79
N PHE A 69 -2.28 5.95 -2.95
CA PHE A 69 -2.34 4.65 -3.63
C PHE A 69 -3.28 3.67 -2.95
N SER A 70 -3.25 3.54 -1.62
CA SER A 70 -4.05 2.57 -0.87
C SER A 70 -5.56 2.76 -1.01
N PHE A 71 -6.01 3.98 -1.30
CA PHE A 71 -7.42 4.32 -1.48
C PHE A 71 -7.85 4.35 -2.96
N VAL A 72 -6.99 3.91 -3.88
CA VAL A 72 -7.38 3.75 -5.30
C VAL A 72 -8.24 2.52 -5.46
N CYS A 73 -9.54 2.74 -5.69
CA CYS A 73 -10.48 1.69 -6.11
C CYS A 73 -11.15 1.98 -7.46
N HIS A 74 -10.83 3.12 -8.07
CA HIS A 74 -11.46 3.66 -9.28
C HIS A 74 -11.62 2.65 -10.44
N PRO A 75 -10.62 1.80 -10.77
CA PRO A 75 -10.76 0.83 -11.86
C PRO A 75 -11.83 -0.24 -11.61
N ALA A 76 -12.13 -0.55 -10.34
CA ALA A 76 -13.09 -1.58 -9.96
C ALA A 76 -14.54 -1.05 -9.87
N VAL A 77 -14.73 0.27 -9.83
CA VAL A 77 -16.05 0.89 -9.63
C VAL A 77 -17.04 0.52 -10.74
N LEU A 78 -16.62 0.52 -12.01
CA LEU A 78 -17.49 0.20 -13.14
C LEU A 78 -17.93 -1.28 -13.14
N PRO A 79 -17.03 -2.27 -13.05
CA PRO A 79 -17.44 -3.67 -12.90
C PRO A 79 -18.38 -3.92 -11.71
N ILE A 80 -18.10 -3.30 -10.54
CA ILE A 80 -18.98 -3.44 -9.36
C ILE A 80 -20.37 -2.84 -9.64
N TYR A 81 -20.43 -1.70 -10.32
CA TYR A 81 -21.69 -1.07 -10.68
C TYR A 81 -22.49 -1.92 -11.69
N GLU A 82 -21.80 -2.57 -12.62
CA GLU A 82 -22.41 -3.50 -13.57
C GLU A 82 -22.97 -4.74 -12.87
N GLU A 83 -22.31 -5.29 -11.85
CA GLU A 83 -22.83 -6.46 -11.11
C GLU A 83 -23.89 -6.10 -10.05
N LEU A 84 -24.10 -4.82 -9.75
CA LEU A 84 -25.03 -4.39 -8.71
C LEU A 84 -26.51 -4.61 -9.10
N LYS A 85 -27.17 -5.56 -8.44
CA LYS A 85 -28.62 -5.83 -8.61
C LYS A 85 -29.45 -4.56 -8.40
N GLY A 86 -30.15 -4.07 -9.43
CA GLY A 86 -30.99 -2.85 -9.37
C GLY A 86 -30.16 -1.56 -9.35
N ARG A 87 -29.37 -1.37 -10.42
CA ARG A 87 -28.37 -0.31 -10.60
C ARG A 87 -28.95 1.08 -10.36
N SER A 88 -28.39 1.81 -9.39
CA SER A 88 -28.70 3.22 -9.17
C SER A 88 -27.53 3.96 -8.51
N ARG A 89 -27.38 5.24 -8.81
CA ARG A 89 -26.32 6.10 -8.23
C ARG A 89 -26.36 6.10 -6.70
N ARG A 90 -27.55 6.18 -6.10
CA ARG A 90 -27.71 6.21 -4.63
C ARG A 90 -27.21 4.92 -3.98
N ARG A 91 -27.50 3.77 -4.59
CA ARG A 91 -27.07 2.47 -4.07
C ARG A 91 -25.57 2.26 -4.21
N MET A 92 -25.00 2.63 -5.37
CA MET A 92 -23.54 2.60 -5.55
C MET A 92 -22.80 3.51 -4.57
N MET A 93 -23.35 4.70 -4.30
CA MET A 93 -22.81 5.60 -3.28
C MET A 93 -22.87 5.01 -1.88
N ASN A 94 -23.94 4.29 -1.53
CA ASN A 94 -24.04 3.63 -0.22
C ASN A 94 -23.00 2.50 -0.08
N VAL A 95 -22.89 1.64 -1.10
CA VAL A 95 -21.86 0.59 -1.16
C VAL A 95 -20.46 1.18 -1.03
N SER A 96 -20.18 2.26 -1.75
CA SER A 96 -18.88 2.95 -1.71
C SER A 96 -18.61 3.51 -0.31
N LYS A 97 -19.56 4.26 0.29
CA LYS A 97 -19.38 4.84 1.64
C LYS A 97 -19.08 3.80 2.70
N ILE A 98 -19.85 2.71 2.73
CA ILE A 98 -19.65 1.61 3.68
C ILE A 98 -18.29 0.94 3.45
N SER A 99 -17.94 0.66 2.19
CA SER A 99 -16.67 0.01 1.85
C SER A 99 -15.46 0.88 2.22
N PHE A 100 -15.49 2.18 1.91
CA PHE A 100 -14.42 3.11 2.27
C PHE A 100 -14.26 3.26 3.79
N PHE A 101 -15.36 3.34 4.54
CA PHE A 101 -15.32 3.41 5.99
C PHE A 101 -14.74 2.13 6.61
N ALA A 102 -15.15 0.96 6.11
CA ALA A 102 -14.61 -0.32 6.55
C ALA A 102 -13.11 -0.45 6.24
N MET A 103 -12.68 -0.09 5.02
CA MET A 103 -11.26 -0.09 4.64
C MET A 103 -10.44 0.87 5.52
N PHE A 104 -10.94 2.08 5.76
CA PHE A 104 -10.28 3.05 6.65
C PHE A 104 -10.07 2.46 8.06
N LEU A 105 -11.10 1.87 8.65
CA LEU A 105 -11.00 1.27 9.98
C LEU A 105 -9.99 0.10 9.99
N MET A 106 -10.01 -0.76 8.97
CA MET A 106 -9.08 -1.87 8.86
C MET A 106 -7.62 -1.41 8.72
N TYR A 107 -7.37 -0.40 7.87
CA TYR A 107 -6.03 0.16 7.70
C TYR A 107 -5.54 0.87 8.97
N LEU A 108 -6.41 1.63 9.63
CA LEU A 108 -6.09 2.32 10.88
C LEU A 108 -5.70 1.32 11.98
N LEU A 109 -6.51 0.28 12.19
CA LEU A 109 -6.23 -0.73 13.21
C LEU A 109 -4.96 -1.54 12.88
N ALA A 110 -4.79 -1.95 11.62
CA ALA A 110 -3.59 -2.68 11.21
C ALA A 110 -2.31 -1.83 11.38
N ALA A 111 -2.35 -0.56 11.00
CA ALA A 111 -1.23 0.36 11.16
C ALA A 111 -0.94 0.65 12.64
N LEU A 112 -1.99 0.89 13.44
CA LEU A 112 -1.85 1.19 14.87
C LEU A 112 -1.25 0.01 15.63
N PHE A 113 -1.84 -1.18 15.52
CA PHE A 113 -1.34 -2.36 16.23
C PHE A 113 -0.04 -2.90 15.66
N GLY A 114 0.18 -2.78 14.34
CA GLY A 114 1.46 -3.09 13.71
C GLY A 114 2.58 -2.19 14.23
N TYR A 115 2.34 -0.88 14.31
CA TYR A 115 3.29 0.07 14.88
C TYR A 115 3.55 -0.20 16.37
N LEU A 116 2.49 -0.34 17.19
CA LEU A 116 2.64 -0.61 18.62
C LEU A 116 3.30 -1.96 18.93
N THR A 117 3.43 -2.87 17.95
CA THR A 117 4.13 -4.15 18.15
C THR A 117 5.65 -3.98 18.09
N PHE A 118 6.17 -3.15 17.18
CA PHE A 118 7.61 -3.06 16.94
C PHE A 118 8.21 -1.66 17.15
N TYR A 119 7.38 -0.63 17.31
CA TYR A 119 7.75 0.78 17.47
C TYR A 119 8.70 1.25 16.35
N GLU A 120 9.89 1.74 16.67
CA GLU A 120 10.86 2.26 15.69
C GLU A 120 11.47 1.17 14.79
N ARG A 121 11.25 -0.12 15.10
CA ARG A 121 11.82 -1.26 14.36
C ARG A 121 10.92 -1.76 13.23
N VAL A 122 9.85 -1.04 12.88
CA VAL A 122 8.96 -1.43 11.76
C VAL A 122 9.67 -1.20 10.43
N GLU A 123 9.80 -2.26 9.61
CA GLU A 123 10.30 -2.14 8.24
C GLU A 123 9.19 -1.68 7.28
N SER A 124 9.56 -1.32 6.03
CA SER A 124 8.58 -0.92 5.00
C SER A 124 7.54 -2.01 4.70
N GLU A 125 7.85 -3.26 5.03
CA GLU A 125 6.96 -4.41 4.93
C GLU A 125 6.71 -5.00 6.30
N LEU A 126 5.50 -4.77 6.83
CA LEU A 126 5.12 -5.25 8.16
C LEU A 126 5.22 -6.77 8.28
N LEU A 127 4.83 -7.50 7.23
CA LEU A 127 4.89 -8.96 7.20
C LEU A 127 6.33 -9.48 7.23
N HIS A 128 7.27 -8.75 6.61
CA HIS A 128 8.69 -9.08 6.66
C HIS A 128 9.24 -8.89 8.07
N THR A 129 8.82 -7.83 8.76
CA THR A 129 9.18 -7.59 10.17
C THR A 129 8.69 -8.73 11.07
N TYR A 130 7.42 -9.15 10.92
CA TYR A 130 6.90 -10.31 11.65
C TYR A 130 7.64 -11.60 11.33
N SER A 131 7.98 -11.85 10.06
CA SER A 131 8.70 -13.06 9.65
C SER A 131 10.12 -13.12 10.19
N LYS A 132 10.82 -11.98 10.35
CA LYS A 132 12.17 -11.93 10.94
C LYS A 132 12.15 -12.20 12.44
N VAL A 133 11.12 -11.73 13.14
CA VAL A 133 11.04 -11.84 14.61
C VAL A 133 10.47 -13.20 15.04
N LEU A 134 9.55 -13.78 14.26
CA LEU A 134 8.89 -15.05 14.58
C LEU A 134 9.00 -16.03 13.40
N GLU A 135 10.22 -16.46 13.07
CA GLU A 135 10.50 -17.35 11.93
C GLU A 135 9.72 -18.67 11.98
N THR A 136 9.50 -19.23 13.18
CA THR A 136 8.90 -20.56 13.38
C THR A 136 7.39 -20.52 13.64
N ASP A 137 6.77 -19.34 13.68
CA ASP A 137 5.36 -19.23 14.05
C ASP A 137 4.44 -19.67 12.90
N ILE A 138 3.74 -20.79 13.11
CA ILE A 138 2.84 -21.39 12.12
C ILE A 138 1.76 -20.39 11.67
N LEU A 139 1.27 -19.54 12.58
CA LEU A 139 0.26 -18.52 12.26
C LEU A 139 0.78 -17.45 11.28
N ILE A 140 2.01 -16.96 11.47
CA ILE A 140 2.63 -15.97 10.59
C ILE A 140 2.95 -16.61 9.22
N LEU A 141 3.38 -17.86 9.21
CA LEU A 141 3.58 -18.62 7.98
C LEU A 141 2.28 -18.78 7.18
N ILE A 142 1.17 -19.14 7.83
CA ILE A 142 -0.15 -19.25 7.20
C ILE A 142 -0.58 -17.90 6.63
N VAL A 143 -0.41 -16.80 7.38
CA VAL A 143 -0.71 -15.45 6.89
C VAL A 143 0.11 -15.13 5.64
N ARG A 144 1.41 -15.42 5.65
CA ARG A 144 2.31 -15.17 4.52
C ARG A 144 1.88 -15.93 3.29
N LEU A 145 1.54 -17.22 3.45
CA LEU A 145 1.01 -18.04 2.35
C LEU A 145 -0.32 -17.50 1.83
N ALA A 146 -1.24 -17.12 2.73
CA ALA A 146 -2.54 -16.57 2.34
C ALA A 146 -2.41 -15.25 1.57
N VAL A 147 -1.50 -14.35 1.99
CA VAL A 147 -1.21 -13.10 1.27
C VAL A 147 -0.58 -13.40 -0.10
N LEU A 148 0.37 -14.33 -0.18
CA LEU A 148 0.99 -14.73 -1.44
C LEU A 148 -0.03 -15.27 -2.45
N VAL A 149 -0.91 -16.17 -2.01
CA VAL A 149 -1.98 -16.72 -2.85
C VAL A 149 -2.94 -15.61 -3.29
N ALA A 150 -3.38 -14.74 -2.37
CA ALA A 150 -4.30 -13.65 -2.69
C ALA A 150 -3.72 -12.66 -3.71
N VAL A 151 -2.45 -12.27 -3.55
CA VAL A 151 -1.76 -11.37 -4.48
C VAL A 151 -1.59 -12.04 -5.84
N THR A 152 -1.22 -13.32 -5.89
CA THR A 152 -1.09 -14.09 -7.14
C THR A 152 -2.41 -14.17 -7.89
N LEU A 153 -3.53 -14.42 -7.20
CA LEU A 153 -4.87 -14.45 -7.79
C LEU A 153 -5.36 -13.06 -8.24
N THR A 154 -4.80 -11.98 -7.71
CA THR A 154 -5.15 -10.61 -8.11
C THR A 154 -4.53 -10.25 -9.46
N VAL A 155 -3.34 -10.78 -9.79
CA VAL A 155 -2.64 -10.53 -11.06
C VAL A 155 -3.51 -10.72 -12.32
N PRO A 156 -4.19 -11.86 -12.53
CA PRO A 156 -5.03 -12.04 -13.72
C PRO A 156 -6.21 -11.05 -13.77
N VAL A 157 -6.77 -10.70 -12.61
CA VAL A 157 -7.90 -9.75 -12.51
C VAL A 157 -7.48 -8.35 -12.96
N VAL A 158 -6.27 -7.89 -12.59
CA VAL A 158 -5.77 -6.57 -13.02
C VAL A 158 -5.22 -6.56 -14.44
N ILE A 159 -4.63 -7.66 -14.91
CA ILE A 159 -4.15 -7.76 -16.30
C ILE A 159 -5.32 -7.69 -17.30
N PHE A 160 -6.49 -8.23 -16.95
CA PHE A 160 -7.66 -8.23 -17.82
C PHE A 160 -8.04 -6.82 -18.35
N PRO A 161 -8.31 -5.80 -17.50
CA PRO A 161 -8.61 -4.45 -17.96
C PRO A 161 -7.40 -3.72 -18.58
N ILE A 162 -6.17 -3.98 -18.12
CA ILE A 162 -4.95 -3.39 -18.69
C ILE A 162 -4.80 -3.80 -20.15
N ARG A 163 -4.94 -5.10 -20.44
CA ARG A 163 -4.89 -5.63 -21.81
C ARG A 163 -5.98 -5.01 -22.69
N GLY A 164 -7.20 -4.87 -22.16
CA GLY A 164 -8.30 -4.21 -22.87
C GLY A 164 -7.95 -2.78 -23.26
N SER A 165 -7.40 -2.01 -22.32
CA SER A 165 -6.97 -0.63 -22.52
C SER A 165 -5.85 -0.51 -23.56
N ILE A 166 -4.82 -1.37 -23.48
CA ILE A 166 -3.71 -1.39 -24.43
C ILE A 166 -4.17 -1.79 -25.83
N THR A 167 -5.05 -2.79 -25.93
CA THR A 167 -5.58 -3.24 -27.23
C THR A 167 -6.38 -2.13 -27.90
N HIS A 168 -7.20 -1.42 -27.13
CA HIS A 168 -7.98 -0.29 -27.64
C HIS A 168 -7.08 0.89 -28.06
N LEU A 169 -5.98 1.14 -27.34
CA LEU A 169 -5.04 2.23 -27.65
C LEU A 169 -4.16 1.94 -28.88
N LEU A 170 -3.62 0.72 -29.00
CA LEU A 170 -2.66 0.35 -30.05
C LEU A 170 -3.33 -0.20 -31.32
N CYS A 171 -4.52 -0.80 -31.20
CA CYS A 171 -5.19 -1.49 -32.30
C CYS A 171 -6.71 -1.21 -32.29
N PRO A 172 -7.12 0.06 -32.46
CA PRO A 172 -8.54 0.40 -32.50
C PRO A 172 -9.25 -0.34 -33.64
N GLY A 173 -10.36 -1.00 -33.33
CA GLY A 173 -11.24 -1.64 -34.31
C GLY A 173 -10.73 -2.91 -35.00
N LYS A 174 -9.60 -3.51 -34.56
CA LYS A 174 -9.11 -4.78 -35.11
C LYS A 174 -9.72 -5.99 -34.39
N ASP A 175 -10.15 -6.97 -35.18
CA ASP A 175 -10.69 -8.24 -34.68
C ASP A 175 -9.73 -8.98 -33.75
N PHE A 176 -10.30 -9.82 -32.88
CA PHE A 176 -9.56 -10.61 -31.91
C PHE A 176 -8.55 -11.54 -32.59
N SER A 177 -7.30 -11.48 -32.14
CA SER A 177 -6.21 -12.33 -32.61
C SER A 177 -5.49 -12.93 -31.40
N TRP A 178 -5.37 -14.25 -31.37
CA TRP A 178 -4.64 -14.99 -30.32
C TRP A 178 -3.17 -14.57 -30.24
N TRP A 179 -2.54 -14.29 -31.39
CA TRP A 179 -1.15 -13.84 -31.44
C TRP A 179 -0.97 -12.48 -30.75
N ARG A 180 -1.82 -11.50 -31.11
CA ARG A 180 -1.80 -10.17 -30.48
C ARG A 180 -2.10 -10.26 -28.99
N HIS A 181 -3.04 -11.11 -28.61
CA HIS A 181 -3.41 -11.34 -27.22
C HIS A 181 -2.24 -11.86 -26.38
N SER A 182 -1.56 -12.89 -26.90
CA SER A 182 -0.39 -13.48 -26.24
C SER A 182 0.75 -12.47 -26.15
N LEU A 183 1.07 -11.78 -27.27
CA LEU A 183 2.14 -10.79 -27.33
C LEU A 183 1.98 -9.66 -26.31
N ILE A 184 0.78 -9.08 -26.20
CA ILE A 184 0.50 -8.01 -25.24
C ILE A 184 0.68 -8.52 -23.80
N THR A 185 0.17 -9.72 -23.50
CA THR A 185 0.25 -10.29 -22.15
C THR A 185 1.69 -10.60 -21.75
N VAL A 186 2.46 -11.24 -22.63
CA VAL A 186 3.88 -11.52 -22.42
C VAL A 186 4.67 -10.21 -22.25
N SER A 187 4.37 -9.19 -23.04
CA SER A 187 5.04 -7.88 -22.93
C SER A 187 4.77 -7.20 -21.59
N ILE A 188 3.52 -7.24 -21.10
CA ILE A 188 3.16 -6.70 -19.77
C ILE A 188 3.92 -7.45 -18.68
N LEU A 189 3.91 -8.79 -18.71
CA LEU A 189 4.59 -9.61 -17.69
C LEU A 189 6.11 -9.40 -17.70
N ALA A 190 6.72 -9.38 -18.87
CA ALA A 190 8.15 -9.11 -19.03
C ALA A 190 8.53 -7.73 -18.46
N PHE A 191 7.74 -6.70 -18.76
CA PHE A 191 7.96 -5.36 -18.22
C PHE A 191 7.82 -5.32 -16.69
N THR A 192 6.79 -5.97 -16.13
CA THR A 192 6.63 -6.02 -14.66
C THR A 192 7.76 -6.78 -13.97
N ASN A 193 8.25 -7.87 -14.57
CA ASN A 193 9.38 -8.63 -14.02
C ASN A 193 10.66 -7.80 -14.04
N LEU A 194 10.90 -7.09 -15.15
CA LEU A 194 12.04 -6.18 -15.28
C LEU A 194 12.03 -5.09 -14.19
N LEU A 195 10.87 -4.49 -13.91
CA LEU A 195 10.74 -3.48 -12.85
C LEU A 195 11.09 -4.03 -11.46
N VAL A 196 10.68 -5.26 -11.15
CA VAL A 196 10.98 -5.90 -9.85
C VAL A 196 12.48 -6.17 -9.68
N ILE A 197 13.20 -6.43 -10.77
CA ILE A 197 14.67 -6.61 -10.74
C ILE A 197 15.39 -5.28 -10.45
N PHE A 198 14.90 -4.17 -11.02
CA PHE A 198 15.57 -2.87 -10.88
C PHE A 198 15.18 -2.08 -9.63
N VAL A 199 13.98 -2.29 -9.09
CA VAL A 199 13.49 -1.53 -7.92
C VAL A 199 13.46 -2.45 -6.70
N PRO A 200 14.44 -2.33 -5.78
CA PRO A 200 14.62 -3.30 -4.69
C PRO A 200 13.63 -3.11 -3.53
N THR A 201 12.90 -1.99 -3.46
CA THR A 201 11.96 -1.73 -2.36
C THR A 201 10.53 -1.51 -2.85
N ILE A 202 9.57 -2.21 -2.23
CA ILE A 202 8.13 -2.04 -2.51
C ILE A 202 7.67 -0.62 -2.17
N ARG A 203 8.29 0.01 -1.16
CA ARG A 203 8.00 1.40 -0.76
C ARG A 203 8.20 2.38 -1.91
N ASP A 204 9.30 2.26 -2.65
CA ASP A 204 9.57 3.16 -3.77
C ASP A 204 8.53 3.01 -4.88
N ILE A 205 8.13 1.75 -5.17
CA ILE A 205 7.09 1.44 -6.16
C ILE A 205 5.75 2.07 -5.75
N PHE A 206 5.29 1.84 -4.52
CA PHE A 206 4.03 2.40 -4.02
C PHE A 206 4.08 3.92 -3.87
N GLY A 207 5.23 4.46 -3.49
CA GLY A 207 5.47 5.90 -3.45
C GLY A 207 5.33 6.54 -4.83
N PHE A 208 6.04 6.02 -5.83
CA PHE A 208 6.02 6.55 -7.18
C PHE A 208 4.65 6.43 -7.85
N ILE A 209 4.02 5.25 -7.79
CA ILE A 209 2.69 5.02 -8.36
C ILE A 209 1.63 5.85 -7.63
N GLY A 210 1.76 5.99 -6.32
CA GLY A 210 0.90 6.83 -5.47
C GLY A 210 0.98 8.31 -5.81
N ALA A 211 2.19 8.83 -5.99
CA ALA A 211 2.42 10.22 -6.32
C ALA A 211 1.94 10.55 -7.75
N SER A 212 2.02 9.58 -8.68
CA SER A 212 1.66 9.77 -10.09
C SER A 212 0.23 9.32 -10.40
N ALA A 213 0.07 8.06 -10.81
CA ALA A 213 -1.18 7.52 -11.34
C ALA A 213 -2.34 7.62 -10.35
N ALA A 214 -2.10 7.35 -9.06
CA ALA A 214 -3.13 7.45 -8.05
C ALA A 214 -3.59 8.89 -7.81
N ALA A 215 -2.65 9.84 -7.68
CA ALA A 215 -2.97 11.25 -7.54
C ALA A 215 -3.77 11.78 -8.74
N MET A 216 -3.41 11.35 -9.95
CA MET A 216 -4.15 11.68 -11.17
C MET A 216 -5.60 11.12 -11.13
N LEU A 217 -5.78 9.85 -10.75
CA LEU A 217 -7.09 9.19 -10.70
C LEU A 217 -8.00 9.71 -9.59
N ILE A 218 -7.44 10.10 -8.45
CA ILE A 218 -8.21 10.56 -7.28
C ILE A 218 -8.55 12.05 -7.39
N PHE A 219 -7.56 12.89 -7.71
CA PHE A 219 -7.73 14.35 -7.61
C PHE A 219 -7.98 15.01 -8.96
N ILE A 220 -7.14 14.71 -9.96
CA ILE A 220 -7.07 15.50 -11.20
C ILE A 220 -8.20 15.11 -12.17
N LEU A 221 -8.31 13.84 -12.54
CA LEU A 221 -9.27 13.38 -13.56
C LEU A 221 -10.73 13.62 -13.16
N PRO A 222 -11.19 13.26 -11.94
CA PRO A 222 -12.58 13.49 -11.54
C PRO A 222 -12.94 14.98 -11.56
N SER A 223 -12.03 15.84 -11.08
CA SER A 223 -12.23 17.29 -11.08
C SER A 223 -12.27 17.88 -12.49
N ALA A 224 -11.31 17.49 -13.33
CA ALA A 224 -11.24 17.95 -14.72
C ALA A 224 -12.49 17.54 -15.52
N PHE A 225 -12.92 16.28 -15.36
CA PHE A 225 -14.16 15.80 -15.98
C PHE A 225 -15.38 16.52 -15.43
N TYR A 226 -15.49 16.73 -14.12
CA TYR A 226 -16.63 17.44 -13.55
C TYR A 226 -16.75 18.88 -14.09
N ILE A 227 -15.66 19.64 -14.11
CA ILE A 227 -15.64 21.02 -14.62
C ILE A 227 -16.02 21.07 -16.11
N LYS A 228 -15.52 20.12 -16.91
CA LYS A 228 -15.73 20.10 -18.37
C LYS A 228 -17.10 19.56 -18.79
N LEU A 229 -17.63 18.55 -18.09
CA LEU A 229 -18.91 17.91 -18.43
C LEU A 229 -20.11 18.68 -17.85
N VAL A 230 -20.00 19.26 -16.65
CA VAL A 230 -21.12 19.95 -16.00
C VAL A 230 -21.18 21.41 -16.46
N LYS A 231 -21.79 21.64 -17.63
CA LYS A 231 -21.95 22.98 -18.21
C LYS A 231 -23.12 23.80 -17.63
N LYS A 232 -24.08 23.15 -16.97
CA LYS A 232 -25.30 23.78 -16.44
C LYS A 232 -25.06 24.75 -15.27
N GLU A 233 -23.98 24.56 -14.51
CA GLU A 233 -23.67 25.37 -13.33
C GLU A 233 -22.69 26.51 -13.69
N PRO A 234 -22.88 27.75 -13.19
CA PRO A 234 -21.91 28.82 -13.38
C PRO A 234 -20.58 28.48 -12.69
N MET A 235 -19.46 28.96 -13.24
CA MET A 235 -18.11 28.70 -12.66
C MET A 235 -17.93 29.21 -11.23
N LYS A 236 -18.82 30.10 -10.76
CA LYS A 236 -18.87 30.62 -9.39
C LYS A 236 -19.67 29.74 -8.41
N SER A 237 -20.25 28.62 -8.87
CA SER A 237 -20.96 27.67 -7.99
C SER A 237 -19.98 26.99 -7.04
N VAL A 238 -20.37 26.84 -5.77
CA VAL A 238 -19.56 26.22 -4.70
C VAL A 238 -19.01 24.86 -5.12
N GLN A 239 -19.78 24.10 -5.91
CA GLN A 239 -19.37 22.77 -6.39
C GLN A 239 -18.22 22.85 -7.42
N LYS A 240 -18.23 23.85 -8.30
CA LYS A 240 -17.16 24.06 -9.28
C LYS A 240 -15.90 24.67 -8.65
N ILE A 241 -16.08 25.58 -7.69
CA ILE A 241 -14.96 26.11 -6.90
C ILE A 241 -14.30 24.98 -6.12
N GLY A 242 -15.09 24.11 -5.48
CA GLY A 242 -14.58 22.91 -4.79
C GLY A 242 -13.84 21.96 -5.73
N ALA A 243 -14.37 21.69 -6.93
CA ALA A 243 -13.69 20.88 -7.94
C ALA A 243 -12.37 21.52 -8.41
N MET A 244 -12.33 22.85 -8.56
CA MET A 244 -11.10 23.57 -8.93
C MET A 244 -10.04 23.49 -7.84
N PHE A 245 -10.43 23.66 -6.56
CA PHE A 245 -9.53 23.48 -5.43
C PHE A 245 -8.98 22.05 -5.36
N PHE A 246 -9.84 21.06 -5.56
CA PHE A 246 -9.45 19.65 -5.56
C PHE A 246 -8.52 19.29 -6.72
N LEU A 247 -8.69 19.91 -7.88
CA LEU A 247 -7.76 19.81 -9.01
C LEU A 247 -6.38 20.41 -8.67
N LEU A 248 -6.36 21.63 -8.13
CA LEU A 248 -5.13 22.31 -7.70
C LEU A 248 -4.38 21.52 -6.63
N SER A 249 -5.09 21.01 -5.62
CA SER A 249 -4.48 20.17 -4.58
C SER A 249 -3.89 18.90 -5.19
N GLY A 250 -4.55 18.30 -6.18
CA GLY A 250 -4.02 17.15 -6.92
C GLY A 250 -2.69 17.44 -7.61
N ILE A 251 -2.58 18.59 -8.28
CA ILE A 251 -1.35 19.02 -8.95
C ILE A 251 -0.24 19.25 -7.93
N VAL A 252 -0.55 19.91 -6.80
CA VAL A 252 0.42 20.17 -5.73
C VAL A 252 0.90 18.86 -5.10
N VAL A 253 -0.01 17.93 -4.77
CA VAL A 253 0.35 16.63 -4.19
C VAL A 253 1.19 15.80 -5.16
N MET A 254 0.81 15.76 -6.45
CA MET A 254 1.54 15.02 -7.48
C MET A 254 2.96 15.58 -7.67
N THR A 255 3.07 16.89 -7.90
CA THR A 255 4.38 17.53 -8.14
C THR A 255 5.25 17.55 -6.90
N GLY A 256 4.69 17.90 -5.74
CA GLY A 256 5.39 17.95 -4.47
C GLY A 256 5.89 16.57 -4.03
N SER A 257 5.03 15.55 -4.05
CA SER A 257 5.45 14.21 -3.63
C SER A 257 6.46 13.59 -4.60
N MET A 258 6.28 13.79 -5.91
CA MET A 258 7.24 13.30 -6.90
C MET A 258 8.61 13.99 -6.74
N ALA A 259 8.63 15.31 -6.53
CA ALA A 259 9.86 16.04 -6.30
C ALA A 259 10.57 15.55 -5.03
N LEU A 260 9.85 15.35 -3.94
CA LEU A 260 10.43 14.86 -2.69
C LEU A 260 10.98 13.43 -2.82
N ILE A 261 10.29 12.53 -3.54
CA ILE A 261 10.81 11.17 -3.79
C ILE A 261 12.09 11.22 -4.64
N VAL A 262 12.12 12.04 -5.69
CA VAL A 262 13.31 12.19 -6.53
C VAL A 262 14.47 12.80 -5.75
N LEU A 263 14.20 13.79 -4.89
CA LEU A 263 15.20 14.37 -3.99
C LEU A 263 15.75 13.31 -3.02
N ASP A 264 14.88 12.45 -2.48
CA ASP A 264 15.30 11.35 -1.63
C ASP A 264 16.26 10.40 -2.35
N TRP A 265 15.93 9.99 -3.59
CA TRP A 265 16.80 9.11 -4.39
C TRP A 265 18.15 9.74 -4.73
N THR A 266 18.18 11.05 -4.98
CA THR A 266 19.41 11.77 -5.33
C THR A 266 20.30 12.06 -4.14
N HIS A 267 19.73 12.31 -2.95
CA HIS A 267 20.49 12.58 -1.73
C HIS A 267 20.89 11.30 -0.98
N ASN A 268 20.08 10.24 -1.07
CA ASN A 268 20.34 8.95 -0.44
C ASN A 268 20.93 7.92 -1.41
N THR A 269 21.46 8.35 -2.57
CA THR A 269 22.17 7.43 -3.45
C THR A 269 23.31 6.82 -2.64
N PRO A 270 23.35 5.48 -2.45
CA PRO A 270 24.44 4.87 -1.75
C PRO A 270 25.71 5.21 -2.51
N GLY A 271 26.68 5.82 -1.82
CA GLY A 271 28.04 5.90 -2.33
C GLY A 271 28.44 4.51 -2.84
N GLY A 272 28.94 4.47 -4.07
CA GLY A 272 29.13 3.24 -4.84
C GLY A 272 29.80 2.11 -4.07
N GLY A 273 29.29 0.91 -4.27
CA GLY A 273 29.89 -0.33 -3.81
C GLY A 273 29.35 -1.48 -4.64
N HIS A 274 30.05 -1.78 -5.74
CA HIS A 274 30.16 -3.15 -6.24
C HIS A 274 30.88 -3.99 -5.19
#